data_AF-A0A9P6H4J5-F1
#
_entry.id   AF-A0A9P6H4J5-F1
#
_cell.length_a   1.000
_cell.length_b   1.000
_cell.length_c   1.000
_cell.angle_alpha   90.00
_cell.angle_beta   90.00
_cell.angle_gamma   90.00
#
_symmetry.space_group_name_H-M   'P 1'
#
loop_
_entity.id
_entity.type
_entity.pdbx_description
1 polymer ?
#
loop_
_entity_poly.entity_id
_entity_poly.type
_entity_poly.pdbx_seq_one_letter_code
_entity_poly.pdbx_strand_id
1 'polypeptide(L)'
;MAANDAQGSLGLYFHEGKDRHGNKSTRVMAITNKHVTSSDTTKDYQFSGRSGAPRQYIRNCGARRFQQVLNETRARIAERLGDTKLYAEKLATLAAKPKSEDEEKAEQDEDDFERKQQDLKRVEKDIVKLGKFLQLLTSTWSDAYQCIIGALDWAPKIANNLDSRCYTRDLGVIALNNKKFKENFQGNYVYLTGKYTRKEINSFFYPNAANPTSFNYPSDHLFKLLGYVDAAGLAHPNFQDVNNNPCFVVAKDGQSTDLTFGRYSELEAYTCSEFDEESWEVAVLNFSKKHGNFSAKGDSGAAIFNAEGKLVALLHSGMPRGMSNHITFGTPGHYVIEVVRKQYPHADFDWVKFA
;
A
#
# COMPACT_ATOMS: atom_id res chain seq x y z
N MET A 1 -22.90 5.91 18.05
CA MET A 1 -23.42 5.98 16.67
C MET A 1 -22.23 6.01 15.73
N ALA A 2 -22.19 5.10 14.76
CA ALA A 2 -21.14 5.02 13.74
C ALA A 2 -21.36 6.17 12.74
N ALA A 3 -20.78 7.34 13.04
CA ALA A 3 -20.77 8.46 12.13
C ALA A 3 -19.72 8.16 11.04
N ASN A 4 -20.20 7.85 9.82
CA ASN A 4 -19.47 7.58 8.58
C ASN A 4 -18.12 6.85 8.74
N ASP A 5 -18.07 5.56 8.36
CA ASP A 5 -16.82 4.77 8.25
C ASP A 5 -15.86 5.42 7.24
N ALA A 6 -15.12 6.45 7.68
CA ALA A 6 -13.97 6.98 6.98
C ALA A 6 -12.89 5.89 7.00
N GLN A 7 -12.58 5.37 5.82
CA GLN A 7 -11.60 4.32 5.61
C GLN A 7 -10.53 4.83 4.67
N GLY A 8 -9.30 4.40 4.90
CA GLY A 8 -8.15 4.83 4.15
C GLY A 8 -6.98 3.89 4.34
N SER A 9 -5.88 4.25 3.71
CA SER A 9 -4.59 3.58 3.73
C SER A 9 -3.57 4.45 4.48
N LEU A 10 -2.55 3.80 5.03
CA LEU A 10 -1.35 4.50 5.51
C LEU A 10 -0.40 4.66 4.33
N GLY A 11 0.12 5.87 4.13
CA GLY A 11 0.96 6.18 2.98
C GLY A 11 2.42 5.92 3.27
N LEU A 12 2.99 6.71 4.18
CA LEU A 12 4.39 6.62 4.59
C LEU A 12 4.53 6.64 6.10
N TYR A 13 5.61 6.06 6.56
CA TYR A 13 6.08 6.06 7.93
C TYR A 13 7.31 6.96 8.07
N PHE A 14 7.48 7.56 9.24
CA PHE A 14 8.70 8.26 9.58
C PHE A 14 8.98 8.15 11.08
N HIS A 15 10.24 8.22 11.45
CA HIS A 15 10.65 8.37 12.84
C HIS A 15 10.64 9.85 13.23
N GLU A 16 10.04 10.20 14.36
CA GLU A 16 9.88 11.59 14.80
C GLU A 16 11.24 12.29 15.05
N GLY A 17 12.27 11.52 15.41
CA GLY A 17 13.62 12.00 15.69
C GLY A 17 13.71 12.70 17.05
N LYS A 18 13.04 13.84 17.20
CA LYS A 18 12.89 14.54 18.49
C LYS A 18 11.44 14.91 18.76
N ASP A 19 11.04 14.83 20.02
CA ASP A 19 9.72 15.27 20.44
C ASP A 19 9.59 16.80 20.42
N ARG A 20 8.38 17.29 20.70
CA ARG A 20 8.06 18.73 20.78
C ARG A 20 8.89 19.53 21.80
N HIS A 21 9.59 18.84 22.72
CA HIS A 21 10.44 19.42 23.74
C HIS A 21 11.94 19.33 23.39
N GLY A 22 12.27 18.77 22.22
CA GLY A 22 13.64 18.59 21.75
C GLY A 22 14.34 17.35 22.32
N ASN A 23 13.64 16.49 23.06
CA ASN A 23 14.20 15.23 23.55
C ASN A 23 14.22 14.19 22.42
N LYS A 24 15.15 13.24 22.48
CA LYS A 24 15.15 12.10 21.55
C LYS A 24 13.82 11.36 21.66
N SER A 25 13.13 11.19 20.54
CA SER A 25 11.90 10.43 20.45
C SER A 25 12.20 9.04 19.91
N THR A 26 11.41 8.05 20.32
CA THR A 26 11.38 6.70 19.72
C THR A 26 10.08 6.47 18.94
N ARG A 27 9.29 7.53 18.72
CA ARG A 27 7.98 7.43 18.08
C ARG A 27 8.14 7.24 16.59
N VAL A 28 7.49 6.20 16.07
CA VAL A 28 7.23 6.08 14.64
C VAL A 28 5.84 6.63 14.38
N MET A 29 5.77 7.43 13.35
CA MET A 29 4.60 8.14 12.91
C MET A 29 4.19 7.58 11.54
N ALA A 30 2.89 7.65 11.22
CA ALA A 30 2.36 7.29 9.92
C ALA A 30 1.57 8.46 9.33
N ILE A 31 1.68 8.64 8.02
CA ILE A 31 0.98 9.66 7.25
C ILE A 31 -0.25 9.03 6.57
N THR A 32 -1.35 9.75 6.56
CA THR A 32 -2.56 9.48 5.79
C THR A 32 -3.26 10.82 5.50
N ASN A 33 -4.52 10.82 5.05
CA ASN A 33 -5.30 12.05 4.84
C ASN A 33 -6.07 12.49 6.11
N LYS A 34 -6.39 13.80 6.18
CA LYS A 34 -7.25 14.36 7.23
C LYS A 34 -8.66 13.76 7.16
N HIS A 35 -9.24 13.64 5.96
CA HIS A 35 -10.59 13.10 5.82
C HIS A 35 -10.70 11.61 6.19
N VAL A 36 -9.58 10.87 6.21
CA VAL A 36 -9.53 9.49 6.71
C VAL A 36 -9.54 9.44 8.23
N THR A 37 -8.97 10.45 8.89
CA THR A 37 -8.76 10.46 10.34
C THR A 37 -9.81 11.23 11.12
N SER A 38 -10.57 12.11 10.45
CA SER A 38 -11.55 12.98 11.11
C SER A 38 -12.76 13.26 10.22
N SER A 39 -13.94 13.28 10.82
CA SER A 39 -15.18 13.73 10.16
C SER A 39 -15.27 15.24 10.01
N ASP A 40 -14.59 16.01 10.88
CA ASP A 40 -14.48 17.47 10.76
C ASP A 40 -13.15 17.82 10.07
N THR A 41 -13.23 18.00 8.75
CA THR A 41 -12.09 18.33 7.90
C THR A 41 -11.75 19.82 7.90
N THR A 42 -12.61 20.67 8.48
CA THR A 42 -12.49 22.14 8.43
C THR A 42 -11.66 22.73 9.56
N LYS A 43 -11.34 21.92 10.58
CA LYS A 43 -10.59 22.34 11.76
C LYS A 43 -9.23 21.68 11.85
N ASP A 44 -8.25 22.46 12.28
CA ASP A 44 -6.95 21.95 12.68
C ASP A 44 -7.09 21.03 13.90
N TYR A 45 -6.33 19.94 13.89
CA TYR A 45 -6.16 19.07 15.04
C TYR A 45 -4.67 19.00 15.39
N GLN A 46 -4.36 19.23 16.67
CA GLN A 46 -3.06 18.96 17.25
C GLN A 46 -3.27 18.34 18.63
N PHE A 47 -2.67 17.18 18.86
CA PHE A 47 -2.71 16.53 20.16
C PHE A 47 -1.89 17.34 21.17
N SER A 48 -2.57 17.85 22.19
CA SER A 48 -1.99 18.79 23.16
C SER A 48 -0.92 18.16 24.05
N GLY A 49 -0.90 16.83 24.19
CA GLY A 49 0.04 16.13 25.07
C GLY A 49 -0.22 16.31 26.56
N ARG A 50 -1.22 17.11 26.95
CA ARG A 50 -1.56 17.37 28.36
C ARG A 50 -2.14 16.11 28.99
N SER A 51 -1.90 15.94 30.29
CA SER A 51 -2.51 14.86 31.07
C SER A 51 -4.05 14.92 30.94
N GLY A 52 -4.67 13.78 30.65
CA GLY A 52 -6.13 13.68 30.45
C GLY A 52 -6.65 14.21 29.12
N ALA A 53 -5.80 14.71 28.20
CA ALA A 53 -6.26 15.17 26.90
C ALA A 53 -6.89 14.03 26.08
N PRO A 54 -8.08 14.24 25.49
CA PRO A 54 -8.75 13.21 24.71
C PRO A 54 -7.92 12.85 23.47
N ARG A 55 -7.75 11.55 23.24
CA ARG A 55 -7.03 11.00 22.07
C ARG A 55 -8.02 10.52 21.03
N GLN A 56 -7.76 10.85 19.77
CA GLN A 56 -8.46 10.27 18.63
C GLN A 56 -7.71 9.01 18.19
N TYR A 57 -8.22 7.84 18.59
CA TYR A 57 -7.58 6.56 18.29
C TYR A 57 -7.90 6.09 16.87
N ILE A 58 -6.88 5.56 16.20
CA ILE A 58 -7.02 4.99 14.85
C ILE A 58 -6.96 3.47 14.96
N ARG A 59 -7.92 2.80 14.30
CA ARG A 59 -8.05 1.34 14.27
C ARG A 59 -7.60 0.79 12.92
N ASN A 60 -6.90 -0.34 12.94
CA ASN A 60 -6.67 -1.16 11.75
C ASN A 60 -7.94 -1.94 11.43
N CYS A 61 -8.48 -1.73 10.24
CA CYS A 61 -9.75 -2.28 9.76
C CYS A 61 -10.98 -1.86 10.58
N GLY A 62 -12.06 -1.51 9.87
CA GLY A 62 -13.39 -1.54 10.46
C GLY A 62 -13.85 -2.98 10.71
N ALA A 63 -14.87 -3.18 11.54
CA ALA A 63 -15.40 -4.51 11.87
C ALA A 63 -15.75 -5.32 10.61
N ARG A 64 -16.32 -4.66 9.59
CA ARG A 64 -16.64 -5.29 8.29
C ARG A 64 -15.40 -5.79 7.55
N ARG A 65 -14.34 -4.98 7.44
CA ARG A 65 -13.10 -5.36 6.76
C ARG A 65 -12.37 -6.46 7.53
N PHE A 66 -12.36 -6.39 8.86
CA PHE A 66 -11.81 -7.45 9.70
C PHE A 66 -12.52 -8.79 9.46
N GLN A 67 -13.85 -8.79 9.43
CA GLN A 67 -14.63 -10.00 9.13
C GLN A 67 -14.35 -10.53 7.72
N GLN A 68 -14.14 -9.64 6.75
CA GLN A 68 -13.76 -10.03 5.39
C GLN A 68 -12.39 -10.74 5.37
N VAL A 69 -11.38 -10.21 6.07
CA VAL A 69 -10.04 -10.85 6.18
C VAL A 69 -10.15 -12.25 6.81
N LEU A 70 -10.99 -12.42 7.84
CA LEU A 70 -11.25 -13.74 8.43
C LEU A 70 -11.84 -14.71 7.40
N ASN A 71 -12.82 -14.25 6.62
CA ASN A 71 -13.47 -15.08 5.61
C ASN A 71 -12.52 -15.44 4.46
N GLU A 72 -11.74 -14.48 3.96
CA GLU A 72 -10.71 -14.70 2.94
C GLU A 72 -9.64 -15.68 3.42
N THR A 73 -9.21 -15.57 4.68
CA THR A 73 -8.23 -16.51 5.28
C THR A 73 -8.80 -17.92 5.36
N ARG A 74 -10.05 -18.07 5.81
CA ARG A 74 -10.74 -19.38 5.86
C ARG A 74 -10.93 -19.98 4.47
N ALA A 75 -11.31 -19.17 3.49
CA ALA A 75 -11.46 -19.60 2.10
C ALA A 75 -10.13 -20.12 1.54
N ARG A 76 -9.01 -19.41 1.78
CA ARG A 76 -7.67 -19.87 1.37
C ARG A 76 -7.25 -21.16 2.06
N ILE A 77 -7.59 -21.36 3.34
CA ILE A 77 -7.33 -22.63 4.03
C ILE A 77 -8.12 -23.76 3.36
N ALA A 78 -9.41 -23.54 3.05
CA ALA A 78 -10.25 -24.55 2.40
C ALA A 78 -9.74 -24.91 1.00
N GLU A 79 -9.32 -23.93 0.20
CA GLU A 79 -8.68 -24.14 -1.11
C GLU A 79 -7.44 -25.03 -0.97
N ARG A 80 -6.53 -24.70 -0.05
CA ARG A 80 -5.29 -25.45 0.17
C ARG A 80 -5.56 -26.88 0.69
N LEU A 81 -6.59 -27.08 1.51
CA LEU A 81 -7.02 -28.42 1.91
C LEU A 81 -7.52 -29.24 0.70
N GLY A 82 -8.18 -28.60 -0.26
CA GLY A 82 -8.55 -29.21 -1.55
C GLY A 82 -7.31 -29.62 -2.35
N ASP A 83 -6.33 -28.71 -2.48
CA ASP A 83 -5.06 -28.99 -3.17
C ASP A 83 -4.31 -30.17 -2.53
N THR A 84 -4.32 -30.26 -1.19
CA THR A 84 -3.69 -31.37 -0.44
C THR A 84 -4.28 -32.71 -0.85
N LYS A 85 -5.62 -32.82 -0.92
CA LYS A 85 -6.31 -34.04 -1.35
C LYS A 85 -5.96 -34.38 -2.80
N LEU A 86 -6.02 -33.39 -3.69
CA LEU A 86 -5.69 -33.57 -5.10
C LEU A 86 -4.24 -34.08 -5.30
N TYR A 87 -3.27 -33.51 -4.60
CA TYR A 87 -1.88 -33.95 -4.70
C TYR A 87 -1.66 -35.34 -4.09
N ALA A 88 -2.32 -35.67 -2.97
CA ALA A 88 -2.26 -37.01 -2.38
C ALA A 88 -2.85 -38.07 -3.33
N GLU A 89 -3.99 -37.80 -3.97
CA GLU A 89 -4.61 -38.71 -4.95
C GLU A 89 -3.72 -38.90 -6.18
N LYS A 90 -3.10 -37.83 -6.68
CA LYS A 90 -2.14 -37.89 -7.80
C LYS A 90 -0.90 -38.71 -7.43
N LEU A 91 -0.36 -38.53 -6.23
CA LEU A 91 0.78 -39.32 -5.75
C LEU A 91 0.42 -40.80 -5.61
N ALA A 92 -0.77 -41.13 -5.11
CA ALA A 92 -1.24 -42.52 -5.04
C ALA A 92 -1.39 -43.15 -6.43
N THR A 93 -1.90 -42.37 -7.40
CA THR A 93 -2.03 -42.81 -8.80
C THR A 93 -0.68 -43.07 -9.45
N LEU A 94 0.29 -42.16 -9.27
CA LEU A 94 1.65 -42.31 -9.78
C LEU A 94 2.37 -43.50 -9.12
N ALA A 95 2.20 -43.69 -7.81
CA ALA A 95 2.80 -44.83 -7.09
C ALA A 95 2.23 -46.20 -7.52
N ALA A 96 0.97 -46.23 -7.99
CA ALA A 96 0.33 -47.45 -8.47
C ALA A 96 0.63 -47.76 -9.95
N LYS A 97 1.20 -46.81 -10.70
CA LYS A 97 1.54 -46.98 -12.11
C LYS A 97 2.74 -47.95 -12.23
N PRO A 98 2.66 -48.98 -13.08
CA PRO A 98 3.82 -49.85 -13.34
C PRO A 98 4.96 -49.03 -13.96
N LYS A 99 6.21 -49.34 -13.57
CA LYS A 99 7.39 -48.67 -14.11
C LYS A 99 7.47 -48.88 -15.62
N SER A 100 7.73 -47.82 -16.37
CA SER A 100 7.96 -47.91 -17.80
C SER A 100 9.30 -48.62 -18.07
N GLU A 101 9.34 -49.46 -19.11
CA GLU A 101 10.59 -50.02 -19.65
C GLU A 101 11.36 -48.99 -20.50
N ASP A 102 10.71 -47.88 -20.86
CA ASP A 102 11.29 -46.74 -21.55
C ASP A 102 11.96 -45.82 -20.53
N GLU A 103 13.30 -45.72 -20.59
CA GLU A 103 14.12 -44.97 -19.62
C GLU A 103 13.71 -43.49 -19.53
N GLU A 104 13.43 -42.83 -20.66
CA GLU A 104 13.01 -41.41 -20.66
C GLU A 104 11.66 -41.22 -19.96
N LYS A 105 10.73 -42.17 -20.15
CA LYS A 105 9.42 -42.12 -19.47
C LYS A 105 9.53 -42.44 -17.98
N ALA A 106 10.43 -43.34 -17.60
CA ALA A 106 10.67 -43.68 -16.20
C ALA A 106 11.25 -42.49 -15.43
N GLU A 107 12.20 -41.77 -16.02
CA GLU A 107 12.78 -40.55 -15.43
C GLU A 107 11.74 -39.43 -15.30
N GLN A 108 10.92 -39.19 -16.33
CA GLN A 108 9.82 -38.21 -16.28
C GLN A 108 8.79 -38.52 -15.19
N ASP A 109 8.40 -39.80 -15.04
CA ASP A 109 7.45 -40.23 -14.01
C ASP A 109 8.03 -40.01 -12.59
N GLU A 110 9.34 -40.21 -12.39
CA GLU A 110 10.04 -39.97 -11.12
C GLU A 110 10.13 -38.47 -10.80
N ASP A 111 10.51 -37.64 -11.77
CA ASP A 111 10.54 -36.18 -11.66
C ASP A 111 9.17 -35.60 -11.29
N ASP A 112 8.11 -36.07 -11.95
CA ASP A 112 6.74 -35.64 -11.67
C ASP A 112 6.27 -36.10 -10.28
N PHE A 113 6.67 -37.30 -9.86
CA PHE A 113 6.41 -37.78 -8.50
C PHE A 113 7.09 -36.89 -7.45
N GLU A 114 8.37 -36.57 -7.64
CA GLU A 114 9.11 -35.71 -6.72
C GLU A 114 8.49 -34.31 -6.65
N ARG A 115 8.19 -33.70 -7.81
CA ARG A 115 7.55 -32.39 -7.90
C ARG A 115 6.22 -32.37 -7.15
N LYS A 116 5.39 -33.41 -7.31
CA LYS A 116 4.09 -33.51 -6.62
C LYS A 116 4.26 -33.71 -5.12
N GLN A 117 5.29 -34.44 -4.69
CA GLN A 117 5.61 -34.57 -3.27
C GLN A 117 6.05 -33.23 -2.66
N GLN A 118 6.84 -32.44 -3.40
CA GLN A 118 7.24 -31.09 -2.98
C GLN A 118 6.04 -30.13 -2.92
N ASP A 119 5.13 -30.19 -3.92
CA ASP A 119 3.88 -29.43 -3.94
C ASP A 119 3.02 -29.73 -2.69
N LEU A 120 2.85 -31.01 -2.35
CA LEU A 120 2.10 -31.44 -1.16
C LEU A 120 2.71 -30.86 0.12
N LYS A 121 4.03 -31.03 0.32
CA LYS A 121 4.75 -30.47 1.48
C LYS A 121 4.61 -28.95 1.58
N ARG A 122 4.57 -28.25 0.45
CA ARG A 122 4.39 -26.79 0.40
C ARG A 122 2.99 -26.39 0.86
N VAL A 123 1.96 -27.05 0.32
CA VAL A 123 0.57 -26.77 0.68
C VAL A 123 0.30 -27.05 2.17
N GLU A 124 0.83 -28.14 2.71
CA GLU A 124 0.72 -28.45 4.15
C GLU A 124 1.34 -27.36 5.03
N LYS A 125 2.53 -26.86 4.66
CA LYS A 125 3.18 -25.74 5.35
C LYS A 125 2.34 -24.46 5.27
N ASP A 126 1.72 -24.19 4.13
CA ASP A 126 0.88 -23.00 3.95
C ASP A 126 -0.40 -23.09 4.79
N ILE A 127 -1.03 -24.27 4.90
CA ILE A 127 -2.18 -24.48 5.79
C ILE A 127 -1.80 -24.19 7.25
N VAL A 128 -0.65 -24.68 7.72
CA VAL A 128 -0.18 -24.43 9.09
C VAL A 128 0.04 -22.92 9.31
N LYS A 129 0.66 -22.22 8.35
CA LYS A 129 0.86 -20.77 8.43
C LYS A 129 -0.46 -20.00 8.47
N LEU A 130 -1.39 -20.32 7.57
CA LEU A 130 -2.71 -19.68 7.53
C LEU A 130 -3.53 -19.98 8.79
N GLY A 131 -3.43 -21.19 9.33
CA GLY A 131 -4.06 -21.56 10.60
C GLY A 131 -3.54 -20.74 11.78
N LYS A 132 -2.21 -20.57 11.89
CA LYS A 132 -1.59 -19.69 12.88
C LYS A 132 -2.01 -18.23 12.71
N PHE A 133 -2.09 -17.75 11.46
CA PHE A 133 -2.55 -16.40 11.16
C PHE A 133 -4.02 -16.21 11.57
N LEU A 134 -4.90 -17.17 11.26
CA LEU A 134 -6.29 -17.12 11.69
C LEU A 134 -6.42 -17.11 13.21
N GLN A 135 -5.64 -17.94 13.90
CA GLN A 135 -5.60 -17.97 15.37
C GLN A 135 -5.13 -16.62 15.94
N LEU A 136 -4.10 -16.00 15.35
CA LEU A 136 -3.62 -14.68 15.74
C LEU A 136 -4.73 -13.62 15.58
N LEU A 137 -5.43 -13.62 14.44
CA LEU A 137 -6.53 -12.68 14.21
C LEU A 137 -7.63 -12.84 15.25
N THR A 138 -8.07 -14.07 15.52
CA THR A 138 -9.20 -14.31 16.44
C THR A 138 -8.84 -14.08 17.91
N SER A 139 -7.59 -14.37 18.30
CA SER A 139 -7.13 -14.25 19.69
C SER A 139 -6.70 -12.82 20.06
N THR A 140 -6.13 -12.09 19.11
CA THR A 140 -5.45 -10.82 19.40
C THR A 140 -6.15 -9.63 18.76
N TRP A 141 -6.83 -9.79 17.62
CA TRP A 141 -7.37 -8.67 16.83
C TRP A 141 -8.90 -8.65 16.73
N SER A 142 -9.60 -9.52 17.45
CA SER A 142 -11.06 -9.60 17.42
C SER A 142 -11.75 -8.44 18.14
N ASP A 143 -11.11 -7.86 19.15
CA ASP A 143 -11.62 -6.72 19.91
C ASP A 143 -11.23 -5.38 19.28
N ALA A 144 -12.18 -4.43 19.27
CA ALA A 144 -11.99 -3.14 18.62
C ALA A 144 -10.90 -2.27 19.28
N TYR A 145 -10.62 -2.43 20.57
CA TYR A 145 -9.50 -1.77 21.23
C TYR A 145 -8.17 -2.42 20.87
N GLN A 146 -8.16 -3.74 20.67
CA GLN A 146 -7.00 -4.45 20.15
C GLN A 146 -6.73 -4.16 18.68
N CYS A 147 -7.67 -3.58 17.93
CA CYS A 147 -7.41 -3.04 16.60
C CYS A 147 -6.76 -1.65 16.61
N ILE A 148 -6.64 -0.97 17.76
CA ILE A 148 -6.06 0.38 17.81
C ILE A 148 -4.56 0.32 17.47
N ILE A 149 -4.17 0.91 16.35
CA ILE A 149 -2.78 0.94 15.88
C ILE A 149 -2.04 2.21 16.27
N GLY A 150 -2.76 3.24 16.69
CA GLY A 150 -2.16 4.52 17.05
C GLY A 150 -3.20 5.55 17.47
N ALA A 151 -2.73 6.77 17.66
CA ALA A 151 -3.58 7.94 17.89
C ALA A 151 -3.17 9.08 16.96
N LEU A 152 -4.15 9.84 16.48
CA LEU A 152 -3.90 11.05 15.71
C LEU A 152 -3.05 12.01 16.56
N ASP A 153 -1.95 12.49 16.00
CA ASP A 153 -1.10 13.49 16.63
C ASP A 153 -1.32 14.87 16.04
N TRP A 154 -1.40 14.95 14.71
CA TRP A 154 -1.56 16.21 13.99
C TRP A 154 -2.34 16.01 12.71
N ALA A 155 -3.31 16.87 12.42
CA ALA A 155 -4.05 16.86 11.17
C ALA A 155 -4.62 18.26 10.91
N PRO A 156 -3.94 19.09 10.10
CA PRO A 156 -4.43 20.43 9.79
C PRO A 156 -5.76 20.36 9.04
N LYS A 157 -6.50 21.47 9.02
CA LYS A 157 -7.69 21.60 8.18
C LYS A 157 -7.33 21.36 6.71
N ILE A 158 -8.24 20.72 5.99
CA ILE A 158 -8.13 20.60 4.54
C ILE A 158 -8.24 22.00 3.95
N ALA A 159 -7.27 22.36 3.11
CA ALA A 159 -7.23 23.63 2.43
C ALA A 159 -6.41 23.50 1.14
N ASN A 160 -6.82 24.25 0.12
CA ASN A 160 -6.03 24.58 -1.07
C ASN A 160 -5.52 26.03 -0.94
N ASN A 161 -4.84 26.55 -1.96
CA ASN A 161 -4.44 27.97 -2.04
C ASN A 161 -3.65 28.50 -0.83
N LEU A 162 -2.89 27.63 -0.15
CA LEU A 162 -2.07 28.00 1.00
C LEU A 162 -0.78 28.74 0.59
N ASP A 163 -0.39 28.60 -0.66
CA ASP A 163 0.71 29.31 -1.30
C ASP A 163 0.46 29.38 -2.82
N SER A 164 1.42 29.96 -3.56
CA SER A 164 1.32 30.16 -5.02
C SER A 164 1.27 28.86 -5.83
N ARG A 165 1.51 27.70 -5.22
CA ARG A 165 1.41 26.38 -5.88
C ARG A 165 -0.01 25.80 -5.80
N CYS A 166 -0.85 26.34 -4.91
CA CYS A 166 -2.25 25.95 -4.69
C CYS A 166 -2.49 24.43 -4.53
N TYR A 167 -1.51 23.68 -4.02
CA TYR A 167 -1.68 22.25 -3.76
C TYR A 167 -2.66 21.99 -2.61
N THR A 168 -3.55 21.00 -2.79
CA THR A 168 -4.47 20.54 -1.74
C THR A 168 -3.68 19.93 -0.59
N ARG A 169 -3.80 20.52 0.61
CA ARG A 169 -3.27 19.96 1.85
C ARG A 169 -4.34 19.15 2.56
N ASP A 170 -4.33 17.85 2.32
CA ASP A 170 -5.18 16.88 3.01
C ASP A 170 -4.30 15.84 3.72
N LEU A 171 -3.98 16.10 4.99
CA LEU A 171 -2.91 15.39 5.70
C LEU A 171 -3.31 15.07 7.15
N GLY A 172 -2.99 13.86 7.59
CA GLY A 172 -3.08 13.42 8.97
C GLY A 172 -1.84 12.62 9.35
N VAL A 173 -1.33 12.85 10.55
CA VAL A 173 -0.16 12.18 11.12
C VAL A 173 -0.58 11.44 12.38
N ILE A 174 -0.32 10.14 12.39
CA ILE A 174 -0.72 9.20 13.44
C ILE A 174 0.53 8.76 14.19
N ALA A 175 0.51 8.87 15.51
CA ALA A 175 1.50 8.27 16.38
C ALA A 175 1.21 6.76 16.52
N LEU A 176 2.10 5.92 16.02
CA LEU A 176 1.90 4.47 16.07
C LEU A 176 2.14 3.92 17.48
N ASN A 177 1.40 2.87 17.82
CA ASN A 177 1.58 2.13 19.05
C ASN A 177 2.86 1.30 18.98
N ASN A 178 3.90 1.76 19.68
CA ASN A 178 5.22 1.12 19.71
C ASN A 178 5.13 -0.39 20.00
N LYS A 179 4.31 -0.83 20.97
CA LYS A 179 4.20 -2.25 21.33
C LYS A 179 3.71 -3.14 20.18
N LYS A 180 2.94 -2.60 19.23
CA LYS A 180 2.39 -3.36 18.10
C LYS A 180 3.31 -3.39 16.89
N PHE A 181 4.13 -2.35 16.73
CA PHE A 181 4.98 -2.19 15.55
C PHE A 181 6.44 -2.56 15.81
N LYS A 182 6.94 -2.49 17.05
CA LYS A 182 8.37 -2.66 17.38
C LYS A 182 9.00 -3.92 16.77
N GLU A 183 8.31 -5.06 16.85
CA GLU A 183 8.84 -6.35 16.41
C GLU A 183 8.77 -6.55 14.88
N ASN A 184 7.81 -5.92 14.20
CA ASN A 184 7.46 -6.24 12.81
C ASN A 184 7.66 -5.08 11.83
N PHE A 185 7.96 -3.89 12.32
CA PHE A 185 8.15 -2.72 11.47
C PHE A 185 9.47 -2.81 10.71
N GLN A 186 9.37 -2.68 9.38
CA GLN A 186 10.51 -2.74 8.48
C GLN A 186 10.80 -1.39 7.80
N GLY A 187 9.93 -0.39 7.99
CA GLY A 187 10.01 0.91 7.29
C GLY A 187 9.02 1.01 6.14
N ASN A 188 9.30 1.91 5.20
CA ASN A 188 8.49 2.15 4.02
C ASN A 188 8.77 1.09 2.94
N TYR A 189 8.07 -0.04 3.02
CA TYR A 189 8.12 -1.11 2.02
C TYR A 189 6.73 -1.43 1.50
N VAL A 190 6.65 -1.76 0.21
CA VAL A 190 5.45 -2.26 -0.46
C VAL A 190 5.68 -3.70 -0.88
N TYR A 191 4.75 -4.59 -0.54
CA TYR A 191 4.83 -5.98 -0.96
C TYR A 191 4.27 -6.12 -2.38
N LEU A 192 5.14 -6.46 -3.34
CA LEU A 192 4.79 -6.39 -4.76
C LEU A 192 4.03 -7.62 -5.29
N THR A 193 3.97 -8.72 -4.54
CA THR A 193 3.38 -9.97 -5.03
C THR A 193 1.94 -10.17 -4.54
N GLY A 194 1.21 -11.07 -5.20
CA GLY A 194 -0.17 -11.42 -4.87
C GLY A 194 -1.09 -11.26 -6.07
N LYS A 195 -1.27 -10.01 -6.53
CA LYS A 195 -2.19 -9.69 -7.63
C LYS A 195 -1.59 -9.85 -9.02
N TYR A 196 -0.31 -9.54 -9.17
CA TYR A 196 0.42 -9.63 -10.43
C TYR A 196 1.67 -10.50 -10.27
N THR A 197 2.06 -11.14 -11.37
CA THR A 197 3.32 -11.89 -11.47
C THR A 197 4.52 -10.94 -11.57
N ARG A 198 5.72 -11.44 -11.24
CA ARG A 198 6.98 -10.71 -11.45
C ARG A 198 7.12 -10.21 -12.90
N LYS A 199 6.75 -11.05 -13.87
CA LYS A 199 6.84 -10.71 -15.30
C LYS A 199 5.91 -9.54 -15.66
N GLU A 200 4.69 -9.54 -15.14
CA GLU A 200 3.73 -8.45 -15.37
C GLU A 200 4.20 -7.14 -14.72
N ILE A 201 4.67 -7.20 -13.47
CA ILE A 201 5.18 -6.01 -12.76
C ILE A 201 6.37 -5.41 -13.47
N ASN A 202 7.31 -6.26 -13.92
CA ASN A 202 8.40 -5.81 -14.77
C ASN A 202 7.84 -5.14 -16.04
N SER A 203 6.90 -5.77 -16.74
CA SER A 203 6.34 -5.16 -17.96
C SER A 203 5.62 -3.82 -17.73
N PHE A 204 5.08 -3.58 -16.53
CA PHE A 204 4.47 -2.29 -16.19
C PHE A 204 5.53 -1.19 -16.03
N PHE A 205 6.60 -1.44 -15.28
CA PHE A 205 7.68 -0.47 -15.09
C PHE A 205 8.69 -0.44 -16.24
N TYR A 206 8.64 -1.40 -17.16
CA TYR A 206 9.45 -1.49 -18.37
C TYR A 206 8.55 -1.56 -19.62
N PRO A 207 7.80 -0.49 -19.95
CA PRO A 207 6.93 -0.52 -21.12
C PRO A 207 7.73 -0.62 -22.43
N ASN A 208 8.95 -0.08 -22.48
CA ASN A 208 9.86 -0.20 -23.63
C ASN A 208 11.15 -0.95 -23.24
N ALA A 209 11.37 -2.12 -23.84
CA ALA A 209 12.56 -2.95 -23.60
C ALA A 209 13.86 -2.29 -24.09
N ALA A 210 13.80 -1.34 -25.03
CA ALA A 210 14.97 -0.62 -25.52
C ALA A 210 15.50 0.44 -24.53
N ASN A 211 14.66 0.88 -23.58
CA ASN A 211 15.00 1.88 -22.57
C ASN A 211 14.70 1.32 -21.16
N PRO A 212 15.56 0.42 -20.64
CA PRO A 212 15.35 -0.18 -19.33
C PRO A 212 15.36 0.91 -18.25
N THR A 213 14.30 0.94 -17.43
CA THR A 213 14.22 1.78 -16.22
C THR A 213 15.15 1.27 -15.12
N SER A 214 15.27 2.03 -14.03
CA SER A 214 16.06 1.63 -12.85
C SER A 214 15.41 0.55 -11.98
N PHE A 215 14.21 0.06 -12.33
CA PHE A 215 13.42 -0.81 -11.46
C PHE A 215 13.98 -2.23 -11.40
N ASN A 216 14.63 -2.61 -10.32
CA ASN A 216 14.96 -4.01 -10.10
C ASN A 216 13.91 -4.68 -9.21
N TYR A 217 13.30 -5.76 -9.69
CA TYR A 217 12.33 -6.50 -8.89
C TYR A 217 13.03 -7.16 -7.68
N PRO A 218 12.63 -6.85 -6.45
CA PRO A 218 13.31 -7.36 -5.25
C PRO A 218 13.08 -8.87 -5.08
N SER A 219 14.14 -9.59 -4.68
CA SER A 219 14.09 -11.05 -4.54
C SER A 219 13.12 -11.54 -3.46
N ASP A 220 12.92 -10.74 -2.42
CA ASP A 220 12.01 -10.97 -1.30
C ASP A 220 10.61 -10.36 -1.52
N HIS A 221 10.36 -9.78 -2.70
CA HIS A 221 9.13 -9.09 -3.08
C HIS A 221 8.85 -7.79 -2.30
N LEU A 222 9.76 -7.31 -1.46
CA LEU A 222 9.60 -6.08 -0.67
C LEU A 222 10.29 -4.91 -1.36
N PHE A 223 9.50 -3.99 -1.91
CA PHE A 223 10.00 -2.82 -2.63
C PHE A 223 10.10 -1.62 -1.70
N LYS A 224 11.31 -1.11 -1.51
CA LYS A 224 11.57 0.02 -0.61
C LYS A 224 11.13 1.33 -1.27
N LEU A 225 10.36 2.13 -0.54
CA LEU A 225 10.09 3.51 -0.92
C LEU A 225 11.15 4.42 -0.31
N LEU A 226 11.79 5.24 -1.12
CA LEU A 226 12.89 6.11 -0.72
C LEU A 226 12.81 7.45 -1.45
N GLY A 227 12.85 8.54 -0.69
CA GLY A 227 12.78 9.88 -1.22
C GLY A 227 11.45 10.21 -1.93
N TYR A 228 11.47 11.24 -2.74
CA TYR A 228 10.31 11.76 -3.46
C TYR A 228 10.73 12.37 -4.80
N VAL A 229 9.78 12.51 -5.71
CA VAL A 229 9.97 13.26 -6.95
C VAL A 229 9.74 14.75 -6.64
N ASP A 230 10.74 15.58 -6.93
CA ASP A 230 10.66 17.03 -6.74
C ASP A 230 9.80 17.70 -7.84
N ALA A 231 9.55 19.00 -7.70
CA ALA A 231 8.72 19.73 -8.65
C ALA A 231 9.30 19.71 -10.08
N ALA A 232 10.63 19.79 -10.23
CA ALA A 232 11.29 19.73 -11.52
C ALA A 232 11.16 18.35 -12.18
N GLY A 233 11.25 17.28 -11.39
CA GLY A 233 11.04 15.91 -11.86
C GLY A 233 9.59 15.63 -12.24
N LEU A 234 8.61 16.20 -11.53
CA LEU A 234 7.20 16.09 -11.94
C LEU A 234 6.94 16.81 -13.26
N ALA A 235 7.48 18.02 -13.43
CA ALA A 235 7.34 18.81 -14.67
C ALA A 235 8.07 18.17 -15.88
N HIS A 236 9.12 17.38 -15.63
CA HIS A 236 9.90 16.72 -16.68
C HIS A 236 10.09 15.23 -16.36
N PRO A 237 9.10 14.38 -16.69
CA PRO A 237 9.20 12.95 -16.47
C PRO A 237 10.37 12.34 -17.23
N ASN A 238 11.25 11.63 -16.52
CA ASN A 238 12.43 11.01 -17.13
C ASN A 238 12.17 9.59 -17.66
N PHE A 239 10.99 8.99 -17.44
CA PHE A 239 10.64 7.69 -18.02
C PHE A 239 9.86 7.85 -19.31
N GLN A 240 9.85 6.80 -20.13
CA GLN A 240 9.19 6.80 -21.43
C GLN A 240 8.14 5.72 -21.53
N ASP A 241 7.04 6.00 -22.22
CA ASP A 241 6.00 5.02 -22.54
C ASP A 241 6.40 4.12 -23.72
N VAL A 242 5.49 3.25 -24.15
CA VAL A 242 5.69 2.34 -25.29
C VAL A 242 5.96 3.07 -26.63
N ASN A 243 5.62 4.36 -26.72
CA ASN A 243 5.79 5.21 -27.89
C ASN A 243 6.96 6.20 -27.74
N ASN A 244 7.79 6.05 -26.70
CA ASN A 244 8.88 6.97 -26.33
C ASN A 244 8.44 8.36 -25.86
N ASN A 245 7.16 8.55 -25.51
CA ASN A 245 6.72 9.80 -24.89
C ASN A 245 7.12 9.82 -23.42
N PRO A 246 7.58 10.96 -22.87
CA PRO A 246 7.80 11.09 -21.44
C PRO A 246 6.55 10.73 -20.63
N CYS A 247 6.70 9.96 -19.56
CA CYS A 247 5.63 9.61 -18.62
C CYS A 247 6.19 9.15 -17.27
N PHE A 248 5.37 9.10 -16.22
CA PHE A 248 5.63 8.22 -15.09
C PHE A 248 4.63 7.07 -15.10
N VAL A 249 5.11 5.82 -15.22
CA VAL A 249 4.33 4.71 -14.69
C VAL A 249 4.46 4.74 -13.18
N VAL A 250 3.31 4.81 -12.51
CA VAL A 250 3.24 4.86 -11.05
C VAL A 250 2.47 3.66 -10.53
N ALA A 251 2.74 3.28 -9.29
CA ALA A 251 2.03 2.24 -8.59
C ALA A 251 1.59 2.74 -7.21
N LYS A 252 0.58 2.07 -6.64
CA LYS A 252 0.17 2.24 -5.24
C LYS A 252 -0.38 0.94 -4.71
N ASP A 253 -0.16 0.69 -3.42
CA ASP A 253 -0.81 -0.40 -2.69
C ASP A 253 -1.84 0.20 -1.73
N GLY A 254 -3.11 -0.07 -1.98
CA GLY A 254 -4.23 0.57 -1.30
C GLY A 254 -5.16 -0.47 -0.69
N GLN A 255 -5.81 -0.11 0.40
CA GLN A 255 -6.66 -1.02 1.18
C GLN A 255 -7.75 -1.72 0.34
N SER A 256 -8.30 -1.05 -0.66
CA SER A 256 -9.47 -1.52 -1.41
C SER A 256 -9.11 -2.15 -2.76
N THR A 257 -8.04 -1.69 -3.41
CA THR A 257 -7.67 -2.18 -4.75
C THR A 257 -6.37 -2.99 -4.78
N ASP A 258 -5.73 -3.18 -3.63
CA ASP A 258 -4.40 -3.76 -3.46
C ASP A 258 -3.37 -3.01 -4.33
N LEU A 259 -2.32 -3.69 -4.79
CA LEU A 259 -1.37 -3.16 -5.74
C LEU A 259 -2.05 -2.83 -7.07
N THR A 260 -1.93 -1.59 -7.53
CA THR A 260 -2.38 -1.14 -8.85
C THR A 260 -1.32 -0.28 -9.51
N PHE A 261 -1.39 -0.23 -10.84
CA PHE A 261 -0.52 0.57 -11.68
C PHE A 261 -1.36 1.60 -12.43
N GLY A 262 -0.75 2.76 -12.69
CA GLY A 262 -1.37 3.88 -13.36
C GLY A 262 -0.34 4.66 -14.17
N ARG A 263 -0.83 5.63 -14.93
CA ARG A 263 -0.01 6.55 -15.72
C ARG A 263 -0.20 7.95 -15.16
N TYR A 264 0.88 8.55 -14.71
CA TYR A 264 0.92 9.97 -14.40
C TYR A 264 0.54 10.79 -15.64
N SER A 265 -0.26 11.82 -15.43
CA SER A 265 -0.55 12.86 -16.41
C SER A 265 0.37 14.05 -16.19
N GLU A 266 1.08 14.47 -17.24
CA GLU A 266 1.93 15.67 -17.25
C GLU A 266 1.12 16.96 -17.10
N LEU A 267 -0.15 16.92 -17.45
CA LEU A 267 -1.07 18.00 -17.18
C LEU A 267 -1.45 17.91 -15.69
N GLU A 268 -0.96 18.87 -14.90
CA GLU A 268 -1.47 19.07 -13.55
C GLU A 268 -2.99 19.28 -13.65
N ALA A 269 -3.75 18.52 -12.85
CA ALA A 269 -5.19 18.61 -12.93
C ALA A 269 -5.67 19.84 -12.19
N TYR A 270 -6.32 20.72 -12.94
CA TYR A 270 -7.15 21.79 -12.42
C TYR A 270 -8.46 21.17 -11.93
N THR A 271 -8.61 21.02 -10.61
CA THR A 271 -9.91 20.67 -10.02
C THR A 271 -10.57 21.94 -9.51
N CYS A 272 -11.68 22.33 -10.15
CA CYS A 272 -12.55 23.37 -9.64
C CYS A 272 -13.58 22.74 -8.71
N SER A 273 -13.61 23.15 -7.45
CA SER A 273 -14.73 22.82 -6.58
C SER A 273 -16.00 23.54 -7.07
N GLU A 274 -17.19 23.17 -6.55
CA GLU A 274 -18.43 23.93 -6.79
C GLU A 274 -18.36 25.39 -6.27
N PHE A 275 -17.24 25.80 -5.64
CA PHE A 275 -17.01 27.10 -5.03
C PHE A 275 -15.82 27.87 -5.65
N ASP A 276 -15.39 27.54 -6.88
CA ASP A 276 -14.29 28.22 -7.59
C ASP A 276 -12.93 28.22 -6.87
N GLU A 277 -12.70 27.28 -5.95
CA GLU A 277 -11.37 27.10 -5.37
C GLU A 277 -10.50 26.28 -6.31
N GLU A 278 -9.43 26.90 -6.80
CA GLU A 278 -8.44 26.27 -7.66
C GLU A 278 -7.50 25.39 -6.83
N SER A 279 -7.26 24.15 -7.27
CA SER A 279 -6.17 23.33 -6.76
C SER A 279 -5.41 22.62 -7.86
N TRP A 280 -4.10 22.53 -7.66
CA TRP A 280 -3.21 21.74 -8.51
C TRP A 280 -2.96 20.39 -7.85
N GLU A 281 -3.08 19.31 -8.62
CA GLU A 281 -2.97 17.95 -8.11
C GLU A 281 -2.22 17.05 -9.10
N VAL A 282 -1.56 16.03 -8.55
CA VAL A 282 -1.02 14.94 -9.37
C VAL A 282 -2.19 14.10 -9.86
N ALA A 283 -2.39 14.07 -11.18
CA ALA A 283 -3.39 13.23 -11.80
C ALA A 283 -2.80 11.91 -12.28
N VAL A 284 -3.48 10.81 -11.94
CA VAL A 284 -3.12 9.45 -12.34
C VAL A 284 -4.29 8.82 -13.10
N LEU A 285 -4.00 8.39 -14.31
CA LEU A 285 -4.91 7.65 -15.17
C LEU A 285 -4.77 6.14 -14.92
N ASN A 286 -5.87 5.41 -15.13
CA ASN A 286 -5.86 3.94 -15.17
C ASN A 286 -4.79 3.43 -16.15
N PHE A 287 -4.02 2.39 -15.77
CA PHE A 287 -2.95 1.87 -16.62
C PHE A 287 -3.46 1.38 -17.99
N SER A 288 -4.58 0.65 -17.98
CA SER A 288 -5.35 0.33 -19.19
C SER A 288 -6.75 -0.18 -18.81
N LYS A 289 -7.66 -0.23 -19.79
CA LYS A 289 -9.02 -0.77 -19.61
C LYS A 289 -9.04 -2.20 -19.03
N LYS A 290 -8.03 -3.02 -19.33
CA LYS A 290 -7.96 -4.43 -18.87
C LYS A 290 -7.63 -4.57 -17.38
N HIS A 291 -6.99 -3.57 -16.79
CA HIS A 291 -6.45 -3.64 -15.42
C HIS A 291 -7.38 -2.97 -14.39
N GLY A 292 -8.51 -2.41 -14.85
CA GLY A 292 -9.49 -1.75 -14.02
C GLY A 292 -9.04 -0.38 -13.50
N ASN A 293 -9.68 0.05 -12.42
CA ASN A 293 -9.43 1.36 -11.83
C ASN A 293 -8.12 1.38 -11.03
N PHE A 294 -7.38 2.49 -11.13
CA PHE A 294 -6.17 2.71 -10.34
C PHE A 294 -6.49 2.81 -8.84
N SER A 295 -7.61 3.42 -8.47
CA SER A 295 -8.05 3.53 -7.08
C SER A 295 -9.54 3.33 -6.90
N ALA A 296 -9.95 3.09 -5.66
CA ALA A 296 -11.33 3.05 -5.20
C ALA A 296 -11.46 3.68 -3.80
N LYS A 297 -12.70 3.84 -3.34
CA LYS A 297 -13.00 4.30 -1.97
C LYS A 297 -12.29 3.40 -0.96
N GLY A 298 -11.55 4.00 -0.03
CA GLY A 298 -10.70 3.30 0.95
C GLY A 298 -9.19 3.33 0.61
N ASP A 299 -8.82 3.70 -0.62
CA ASP A 299 -7.41 3.85 -0.98
C ASP A 299 -6.81 5.23 -0.59
N SER A 300 -7.65 6.18 -0.14
CA SER A 300 -7.19 7.49 0.34
C SER A 300 -6.10 7.33 1.39
N GLY A 301 -4.97 8.00 1.17
CA GLY A 301 -3.80 8.00 2.02
C GLY A 301 -2.72 7.06 1.52
N ALA A 302 -2.97 6.24 0.50
CA ALA A 302 -1.95 5.39 -0.11
C ALA A 302 -0.85 6.22 -0.77
N ALA A 303 0.40 5.79 -0.59
CA ALA A 303 1.54 6.35 -1.30
C ALA A 303 1.52 5.91 -2.78
N ILE A 304 1.55 6.89 -3.67
CA ILE A 304 1.76 6.68 -5.11
C ILE A 304 3.26 6.84 -5.36
N PHE A 305 3.90 5.82 -5.93
CA PHE A 305 5.35 5.76 -6.13
C PHE A 305 5.72 5.37 -7.56
N ASN A 306 6.92 5.76 -8.01
CA ASN A 306 7.44 5.44 -9.34
C ASN A 306 8.34 4.18 -9.33
N ALA A 307 8.88 3.83 -10.50
CA ALA A 307 9.81 2.72 -10.71
C ALA A 307 11.12 2.78 -9.86
N GLU A 308 11.51 3.96 -9.37
CA GLU A 308 12.66 4.15 -8.46
C GLU A 308 12.29 3.97 -6.98
N GLY A 309 11.01 3.82 -6.64
CA GLY A 309 10.53 3.84 -5.26
C GLY A 309 10.38 5.25 -4.68
N LYS A 310 10.49 6.30 -5.49
CA LYS A 310 10.26 7.67 -5.03
C LYS A 310 8.77 7.94 -4.88
N LEU A 311 8.39 8.61 -3.79
CA LEU A 311 7.03 9.13 -3.61
C LEU A 311 6.72 10.18 -4.70
N VAL A 312 5.68 9.91 -5.47
CA VAL A 312 5.13 10.83 -6.48
C VAL A 312 4.01 11.66 -5.87
N ALA A 313 3.09 11.02 -5.14
CA ALA A 313 1.95 11.69 -4.52
C ALA A 313 1.35 10.91 -3.35
N LEU A 314 0.59 11.60 -2.51
CA LEU A 314 -0.31 11.00 -1.52
C LEU A 314 -1.74 11.04 -2.07
N LEU A 315 -2.33 9.87 -2.34
CA LEU A 315 -3.67 9.75 -2.91
C LEU A 315 -4.71 10.36 -1.95
N HIS A 316 -5.57 11.27 -2.40
CA HIS A 316 -6.66 11.78 -1.54
C HIS A 316 -8.05 11.68 -2.18
N SER A 317 -8.17 11.68 -3.50
CA SER A 317 -9.47 11.63 -4.15
C SER A 317 -9.43 10.89 -5.50
N GLY A 318 -10.61 10.67 -6.05
CA GLY A 318 -10.78 10.12 -7.38
C GLY A 318 -12.10 10.57 -7.97
N MET A 319 -12.10 10.83 -9.27
CA MET A 319 -13.28 11.23 -10.02
C MET A 319 -13.64 10.09 -10.99
N PRO A 320 -14.74 9.37 -10.74
CA PRO A 320 -15.28 8.44 -11.72
C PRO A 320 -15.86 9.24 -12.90
N ARG A 321 -15.35 9.01 -14.11
CA ARG A 321 -15.94 9.48 -15.35
C ARG A 321 -16.47 8.29 -16.15
N GLY A 322 -17.78 8.08 -16.08
CA GLY A 322 -18.45 6.96 -16.75
C GLY A 322 -18.03 5.58 -16.20
N MET A 323 -18.15 4.53 -17.01
CA MET A 323 -17.98 3.14 -16.53
C MET A 323 -16.53 2.68 -16.37
N SER A 324 -15.54 3.34 -16.99
CA SER A 324 -14.15 2.83 -17.03
C SER A 324 -13.03 3.88 -17.01
N ASN A 325 -13.36 5.18 -17.00
CA ASN A 325 -12.36 6.24 -16.90
C ASN A 325 -12.37 6.78 -15.47
N HIS A 326 -11.45 6.31 -14.64
CA HIS A 326 -11.24 6.85 -13.31
C HIS A 326 -9.95 7.69 -13.34
N ILE A 327 -10.06 8.97 -12.97
CA ILE A 327 -8.88 9.80 -12.73
C ILE A 327 -8.71 9.84 -11.21
N THR A 328 -7.53 9.50 -10.75
CA THR A 328 -7.16 9.55 -9.33
C THR A 328 -6.30 10.78 -9.11
N PHE A 329 -6.54 11.49 -8.01
CA PHE A 329 -5.77 12.66 -7.65
C PHE A 329 -5.00 12.47 -6.35
N GLY A 330 -3.82 13.07 -6.29
CA GLY A 330 -2.96 13.03 -5.12
C GLY A 330 -2.21 14.34 -4.92
N THR A 331 -1.90 14.62 -3.65
CA THR A 331 -1.06 15.74 -3.26
C THR A 331 0.39 15.42 -3.63
N PRO A 332 1.14 16.32 -4.32
CA PRO A 332 2.51 16.06 -4.72
C PRO A 332 3.40 15.62 -3.56
N GLY A 333 4.20 14.57 -3.78
CA GLY A 333 5.00 13.92 -2.74
C GLY A 333 6.00 14.87 -2.08
N HIS A 334 6.70 15.70 -2.87
CA HIS A 334 7.63 16.70 -2.33
C HIS A 334 6.95 17.69 -1.38
N TYR A 335 5.72 18.12 -1.70
CA TYR A 335 4.96 19.05 -0.87
C TYR A 335 4.50 18.39 0.42
N VAL A 336 4.05 17.12 0.37
CA VAL A 336 3.73 16.33 1.58
C VAL A 336 4.93 16.28 2.53
N ILE A 337 6.11 15.95 2.01
CA ILE A 337 7.34 15.85 2.82
C ILE A 337 7.75 17.22 3.38
N GLU A 338 7.66 18.29 2.60
CA GLU A 338 7.91 19.67 3.05
C GLU A 338 7.00 20.04 4.22
N VAL A 339 5.69 19.83 4.07
CA VAL A 339 4.68 20.16 5.08
C VAL A 339 4.89 19.35 6.36
N VAL A 340 5.19 18.04 6.25
CA VAL A 340 5.49 17.20 7.41
C VAL A 340 6.77 17.66 8.10
N ARG A 341 7.84 17.98 7.37
CA ARG A 341 9.09 18.47 7.96
C ARG A 341 8.96 19.84 8.63
N LYS A 342 8.03 20.69 8.19
CA LYS A 342 7.71 21.94 8.92
C LYS A 342 7.14 21.64 10.32
N GLN A 343 6.28 20.63 10.44
CA GLN A 343 5.70 20.22 11.72
C GLN A 343 6.64 19.34 12.56
N TYR A 344 7.42 18.48 11.90
CA TYR A 344 8.35 17.53 12.49
C TYR A 344 9.75 17.73 11.87
N PRO A 345 10.53 18.72 12.33
CA PRO A 345 11.81 19.09 11.71
C PRO A 345 12.86 17.98 11.68
N HIS A 346 12.71 16.97 12.54
CA HIS A 346 13.61 15.83 12.66
C HIS A 346 13.02 14.53 12.08
N ALA A 347 11.96 14.63 11.28
CA ALA A 347 11.32 13.50 10.63
C ALA A 347 12.29 12.76 9.71
N ASP A 348 12.52 11.48 10.01
CA ASP A 348 13.34 10.58 9.22
C ASP A 348 12.46 9.52 8.53
N PHE A 349 12.37 9.62 7.21
CA PHE A 349 11.58 8.74 6.35
C PHE A 349 12.33 7.48 5.91
N ASP A 350 13.65 7.45 6.12
CA ASP A 350 14.50 6.34 5.69
C ASP A 350 14.71 5.32 6.81
N TRP A 351 14.05 5.56 7.95
CA TRP A 351 14.15 4.78 9.17
C TRP A 351 13.55 3.38 9.02
N VAL A 352 14.35 2.36 9.34
CA VAL A 352 14.01 0.94 9.08
C VAL A 352 13.79 0.08 10.34
N LYS A 353 14.04 0.58 11.57
CA LYS A 353 13.91 -0.23 12.80
C LYS A 353 13.54 0.58 14.05
N PHE A 354 12.55 0.17 14.85
CA PHE A 354 12.33 0.77 16.18
C PHE A 354 13.56 0.56 17.08
N ALA A 355 14.04 1.63 17.72
CA ALA A 355 15.04 1.52 18.80
C ALA A 355 14.41 0.93 20.07
#